data_AF-A0A7G8WH94-F1
#
_entry.id   AF-A0A7G8WH94-F1
#
_cell.length_a   1.000
_cell.length_b   1.000
_cell.length_c   1.000
_cell.angle_alpha   90.00
_cell.angle_beta   90.00
_cell.angle_gamma   90.00
#
_symmetry.space_group_name_H-M   'P 1'
#
loop_
_entity.id
_entity.type
_entity.pdbx_description
1 polymer ?
#
loop_
_entity_poly.entity_id
_entity_poly.type
_entity_poly.pdbx_seq_one_letter_code
_entity_poly.pdbx_strand_id
1 'polypeptide(L)'
;MPGAALTSVLVILLIVIAVGPRYRTVSGSPAAAERIAGIDVAAPPLAIRHVGVPTVTGGLDDAMVAGVLSDVGAFWAAALPADFGKRFVPLAGGYVSIDSTAASGTSYCVSSPDQISGNAYYCPTGDAIVYDSAGLVPVLIGHYGVGGLTAAFAHEFGHAMQARIGPTAADRSAHPTLYPTILIEAQGDCFAGALLSWAVAGHAEHIRLPESSMVRAVAPLLDFGDPVGVPVGDATAHGLAVDRLTAVLLGYRQGPAACHALTRAAMTPTLGRAGLVDTPAADRFAGPAATLAAARTSVSAFLQEVLPNRGSASSAAPSAADLTAAQPYGQFAEAATLALAAGRSATGSADGAACFTGAWTASVFGHAKTGALGSWGGDADEALNMLRARPAADFSELGAYADGFAKGWTGCSGR
;
A
#
# COMPACT_ATOMS: atom_id res chain seq x y z
N MET A 1 47.92 5.14 -20.33
CA MET A 1 47.23 4.43 -19.24
C MET A 1 45.75 4.76 -19.35
N PRO A 2 44.90 3.85 -19.85
CA PRO A 2 43.48 4.13 -20.04
C PRO A 2 42.69 3.89 -18.74
N GLY A 3 41.68 4.73 -18.54
CA GLY A 3 40.87 4.83 -17.33
C GLY A 3 39.92 3.64 -17.10
N ALA A 4 39.68 3.36 -15.83
CA ALA A 4 38.72 2.36 -15.37
C ALA A 4 37.29 2.91 -15.47
N ALA A 5 36.46 2.27 -16.27
CA ALA A 5 35.01 2.41 -16.20
C ALA A 5 34.49 1.56 -15.03
N LEU A 6 33.79 2.18 -14.07
CA LEU A 6 33.01 1.45 -13.08
C LEU A 6 31.75 0.91 -13.78
N THR A 7 31.74 -0.39 -14.04
CA THR A 7 30.52 -1.15 -14.34
C THR A 7 29.75 -1.39 -13.04
N SER A 8 28.64 -0.68 -12.85
CA SER A 8 27.67 -0.99 -11.81
C SER A 8 27.01 -2.35 -12.12
N VAL A 9 27.25 -3.34 -11.26
CA VAL A 9 26.61 -4.65 -11.34
C VAL A 9 25.22 -4.53 -10.72
N LEU A 10 24.18 -4.63 -11.55
CA LEU A 10 22.79 -4.77 -11.12
C LEU A 10 22.61 -6.22 -10.65
N VAL A 11 22.48 -6.44 -9.35
CA VAL A 11 22.14 -7.75 -8.79
C VAL A 11 20.62 -7.87 -8.81
N ILE A 12 20.10 -8.64 -9.77
CA ILE A 12 18.67 -8.97 -9.90
C ILE A 12 18.37 -10.06 -8.87
N LEU A 13 17.62 -9.74 -7.83
CA LEU A 13 17.03 -10.74 -6.93
C LEU A 13 15.68 -11.16 -7.52
N LEU A 14 15.63 -12.36 -8.12
CA LEU A 14 14.40 -13.02 -8.55
C LEU A 14 13.53 -13.30 -7.31
N ILE A 15 12.45 -12.53 -7.12
CA ILE A 15 11.39 -12.89 -6.19
C ILE A 15 10.56 -13.99 -6.86
N VAL A 16 10.86 -15.25 -6.53
CA VAL A 16 10.00 -16.38 -6.88
C VAL A 16 8.84 -16.39 -5.90
N ILE A 17 7.66 -15.93 -6.32
CA ILE A 17 6.43 -16.17 -5.60
C ILE A 17 6.14 -17.68 -5.69
N ALA A 18 6.42 -18.42 -4.62
CA ALA A 18 6.06 -19.82 -4.52
C ALA A 18 4.53 -19.94 -4.41
N VAL A 19 3.85 -20.13 -5.54
CA VAL A 19 2.42 -20.47 -5.58
C VAL A 19 2.26 -21.90 -5.06
N GLY A 20 2.00 -22.06 -3.76
CA GLY A 20 1.64 -23.33 -3.16
C GLY A 20 0.25 -23.80 -3.62
N PRO A 21 0.03 -25.09 -3.93
CA PRO A 21 -1.24 -25.55 -4.47
C PRO A 21 -2.20 -25.94 -3.35
N ARG A 22 -2.99 -25.00 -2.81
CA ARG A 22 -4.24 -25.31 -2.06
C ARG A 22 -5.27 -24.19 -2.20
N TYR A 23 -5.79 -23.98 -3.39
CA TYR A 23 -7.00 -23.16 -3.59
C TYR A 23 -8.23 -23.97 -3.16
N ARG A 24 -8.80 -23.64 -1.99
CA ARG A 24 -10.21 -23.94 -1.70
C ARG A 24 -11.02 -22.75 -2.19
N THR A 25 -11.87 -22.98 -3.18
CA THR A 25 -12.89 -22.03 -3.61
C THR A 25 -13.83 -21.75 -2.44
N VAL A 26 -13.78 -20.54 -1.88
CA VAL A 26 -14.81 -20.05 -0.96
C VAL A 26 -15.95 -19.51 -1.82
N SER A 27 -17.03 -20.27 -1.92
CA SER A 27 -18.28 -19.80 -2.53
C SER A 27 -18.93 -18.78 -1.58
N GLY A 28 -18.62 -17.50 -1.77
CA GLY A 28 -19.35 -16.39 -1.17
C GLY A 28 -20.36 -15.84 -2.17
N SER A 29 -21.62 -15.69 -1.76
CA SER A 29 -22.61 -14.94 -2.53
C SER A 29 -22.16 -13.48 -2.65
N PRO A 30 -22.24 -12.85 -3.84
CA PRO A 30 -21.85 -11.46 -4.01
C PRO A 30 -22.77 -10.61 -3.12
N ALA A 31 -22.19 -9.97 -2.11
CA ALA A 31 -22.87 -8.95 -1.34
C ALA A 31 -23.41 -7.89 -2.31
N ALA A 32 -24.68 -7.54 -2.11
CA ALA A 32 -25.50 -6.70 -2.96
C ALA A 32 -24.75 -5.50 -3.55
N ALA A 33 -24.78 -5.40 -4.89
CA ALA A 33 -24.56 -4.22 -5.72
C ALA A 33 -24.29 -2.90 -4.98
N GLU A 34 -23.09 -2.75 -4.41
CA GLU A 34 -22.44 -1.45 -4.32
C GLU A 34 -22.33 -0.92 -5.75
N ARG A 35 -22.46 0.39 -5.95
CA ARG A 35 -22.11 0.98 -7.25
C ARG A 35 -20.67 0.60 -7.55
N ILE A 36 -20.48 -0.43 -8.39
CA ILE A 36 -19.18 -1.04 -8.68
C ILE A 36 -18.26 0.10 -9.11
N ALA A 37 -17.06 0.17 -8.52
CA ALA A 37 -16.03 1.08 -9.01
C ALA A 37 -15.93 0.86 -10.52
N GLY A 38 -16.27 1.89 -11.27
CA GLY A 38 -16.59 1.77 -12.69
C GLY A 38 -15.59 2.56 -13.51
N ILE A 39 -15.45 2.17 -14.77
CA ILE A 39 -14.69 2.95 -15.74
C ILE A 39 -15.56 3.19 -16.96
N ASP A 40 -15.68 4.46 -17.34
CA ASP A 40 -16.23 4.81 -18.63
C ASP A 40 -15.13 4.70 -19.69
N VAL A 41 -15.29 3.71 -20.56
CA VAL A 41 -14.35 3.42 -21.65
C VAL A 41 -14.79 4.06 -22.97
N ALA A 42 -15.82 4.92 -22.95
CA ALA A 42 -16.24 5.69 -24.11
C ALA A 42 -15.19 6.76 -24.46
N ALA A 43 -14.14 6.30 -25.15
CA ALA A 43 -13.05 7.04 -25.78
C ALA A 43 -12.01 7.72 -24.85
N PRO A 44 -11.07 6.97 -24.26
CA PRO A 44 -9.80 7.56 -23.87
C PRO A 44 -8.93 7.74 -25.13
N PRO A 45 -8.52 8.96 -25.51
CA PRO A 45 -7.69 9.22 -26.70
C PRO A 45 -6.21 8.87 -26.49
N LEU A 46 -5.88 8.19 -25.40
CA LEU A 46 -4.52 8.01 -24.93
C LEU A 46 -3.87 6.82 -25.63
N ALA A 47 -2.91 7.12 -26.51
CA ALA A 47 -2.19 6.11 -27.26
C ALA A 47 -1.25 5.31 -26.33
N ILE A 48 -1.41 3.99 -26.35
CA ILE A 48 -0.51 3.03 -25.69
C ILE A 48 0.33 2.35 -26.78
N ARG A 49 1.65 2.34 -26.60
CA ARG A 49 2.55 1.57 -27.45
C ARG A 49 2.67 0.16 -26.91
N HIS A 50 2.52 -0.85 -27.76
CA HIS A 50 2.60 -2.25 -27.34
C HIS A 50 3.91 -2.89 -27.78
N VAL A 51 4.51 -3.70 -26.90
CA VAL A 51 5.71 -4.52 -27.15
C VAL A 51 5.39 -5.97 -26.82
N GLY A 52 5.72 -6.90 -27.73
CA GLY A 52 5.31 -8.31 -27.64
C GLY A 52 3.98 -8.57 -28.35
N VAL A 53 3.40 -9.75 -28.15
CA VAL A 53 2.05 -10.05 -28.65
C VAL A 53 1.07 -9.53 -27.60
N PRO A 54 0.27 -8.50 -27.89
CA PRO A 54 -0.71 -8.02 -26.94
C PRO A 54 -1.68 -9.16 -26.59
N THR A 55 -1.94 -9.42 -25.31
CA THR A 55 -2.97 -10.39 -24.92
C THR A 55 -4.33 -10.01 -25.53
N VAL A 56 -4.61 -8.71 -25.73
CA VAL A 56 -5.56 -8.16 -26.72
C VAL A 56 -5.21 -6.69 -27.00
N THR A 57 -4.69 -6.34 -28.18
CA THR A 57 -4.50 -4.91 -28.55
C THR A 57 -5.87 -4.27 -28.73
N GLY A 58 -6.16 -3.19 -28.00
CA GLY A 58 -7.47 -2.55 -28.02
C GLY A 58 -8.57 -3.36 -27.31
N GLY A 59 -8.19 -4.24 -26.39
CA GLY A 59 -9.11 -4.95 -25.51
C GLY A 59 -9.70 -4.07 -24.40
N LEU A 60 -10.60 -4.64 -23.59
CA LEU A 60 -11.21 -3.95 -22.45
C LEU A 60 -10.15 -3.45 -21.46
N ASP A 61 -9.14 -4.27 -21.15
CA ASP A 61 -8.06 -3.91 -20.22
C ASP A 61 -7.25 -2.71 -20.73
N ASP A 62 -6.91 -2.67 -22.02
CA ASP A 62 -6.25 -1.51 -22.64
C ASP A 62 -7.10 -0.23 -22.50
N ALA A 63 -8.41 -0.34 -22.73
CA ALA A 63 -9.33 0.79 -22.56
C ALA A 63 -9.43 1.24 -21.10
N MET A 64 -9.40 0.29 -20.15
CA MET A 64 -9.37 0.61 -18.72
C MET A 64 -8.07 1.33 -18.33
N VAL A 65 -6.91 0.81 -18.77
CA VAL A 65 -5.61 1.44 -18.52
C VAL A 65 -5.56 2.85 -19.14
N ALA A 66 -6.04 3.00 -20.37
CA ALA A 66 -6.06 4.29 -21.06
C ALA A 66 -6.97 5.32 -20.35
N GLY A 67 -8.14 4.89 -19.86
CA GLY A 67 -9.03 5.76 -19.06
C GLY A 67 -8.39 6.17 -17.73
N VAL A 68 -7.78 5.22 -17.01
CA VAL A 68 -7.06 5.51 -15.76
C VAL A 68 -5.93 6.52 -15.98
N LEU A 69 -5.06 6.28 -16.96
CA LEU A 69 -3.93 7.17 -17.25
C LEU A 69 -4.37 8.54 -17.77
N SER A 70 -5.53 8.62 -18.43
CA SER A 70 -6.14 9.90 -18.83
C SER A 70 -6.54 10.72 -17.61
N ASP A 71 -7.23 10.12 -16.64
CA ASP A 71 -7.62 10.79 -15.40
C ASP A 71 -6.41 11.13 -14.51
N VAL A 72 -5.37 10.29 -14.49
CA VAL A 72 -4.10 10.60 -13.82
C VAL A 72 -3.45 11.85 -14.44
N GLY A 73 -3.45 11.94 -15.77
CA GLY A 73 -3.00 13.14 -16.48
C GLY A 73 -3.85 14.38 -16.15
N ALA A 74 -5.17 14.22 -16.07
CA ALA A 74 -6.10 15.30 -15.74
C ALA A 74 -5.90 15.82 -14.31
N PHE A 75 -5.70 14.92 -13.33
CA PHE A 75 -5.35 15.28 -11.96
C PHE A 75 -4.10 16.15 -11.92
N TRP A 76 -3.01 15.73 -12.58
CA TRP A 76 -1.76 16.50 -12.59
C TRP A 76 -1.84 17.78 -13.42
N ALA A 77 -2.68 17.83 -14.46
CA ALA A 77 -2.97 19.05 -15.19
C ALA A 77 -3.62 20.13 -14.31
N ALA A 78 -4.38 19.73 -13.28
CA ALA A 78 -4.96 20.62 -12.28
C ALA A 78 -4.01 20.89 -11.10
N ALA A 79 -3.45 19.84 -10.51
CA ALA A 79 -2.67 19.92 -9.27
C ALA A 79 -1.29 20.58 -9.48
N LEU A 80 -0.60 20.30 -10.60
CA LEU A 80 0.76 20.79 -10.80
C LEU A 80 0.83 22.34 -10.89
N PRO A 81 -0.06 23.02 -11.64
CA PRO A 81 -0.11 24.47 -11.62
C PRO A 81 -0.56 25.04 -10.28
N ALA A 82 -1.57 24.43 -9.65
CA ALA A 82 -2.16 24.93 -8.40
C ALA A 82 -1.19 24.88 -7.23
N ASP A 83 -0.52 23.73 -7.04
CA ASP A 83 0.24 23.46 -5.82
C ASP A 83 1.74 23.76 -5.99
N PHE A 84 2.24 23.77 -7.23
CA PHE A 84 3.67 23.90 -7.52
C PHE A 84 4.02 25.04 -8.50
N GLY A 85 3.02 25.75 -9.03
CA GLY A 85 3.23 26.83 -10.00
C GLY A 85 3.91 26.38 -11.30
N LYS A 86 3.88 25.07 -11.60
CA LYS A 86 4.48 24.49 -12.81
C LYS A 86 3.41 24.04 -13.79
N ARG A 87 3.62 24.33 -15.06
CA ARG A 87 2.75 23.83 -16.13
C ARG A 87 2.90 22.32 -16.25
N PHE A 88 1.78 21.60 -16.29
CA PHE A 88 1.77 20.18 -16.63
C PHE A 88 2.17 19.97 -18.09
N VAL A 89 3.09 19.03 -18.30
CA VAL A 89 3.52 18.57 -19.62
C VAL A 89 3.37 17.05 -19.63
N PRO A 90 2.58 16.48 -20.58
CA PRO A 90 2.44 15.04 -20.72
C PRO A 90 3.79 14.33 -20.85
N LEU A 91 3.81 13.05 -20.46
CA LEU A 91 4.99 12.18 -20.56
C LEU A 91 5.51 12.14 -22.00
N ALA A 92 6.77 12.55 -22.22
CA ALA A 92 7.33 12.66 -23.56
C ALA A 92 7.41 11.31 -24.28
N GLY A 93 7.69 10.23 -23.54
CA GLY A 93 7.70 8.86 -24.06
C GLY A 93 6.37 8.14 -23.96
N GLY A 94 5.34 8.78 -23.38
CA GLY A 94 4.00 8.23 -23.26
C GLY A 94 3.93 6.95 -22.41
N TYR A 95 3.12 6.00 -22.86
CA TYR A 95 2.77 4.79 -22.12
C TYR A 95 3.05 3.55 -22.96
N VAL A 96 3.70 2.55 -22.36
CA VAL A 96 4.12 1.34 -23.07
C VAL A 96 3.64 0.11 -22.31
N SER A 97 2.84 -0.72 -22.97
CA SER A 97 2.52 -2.06 -22.50
C SER A 97 3.56 -3.05 -23.01
N ILE A 98 4.01 -3.95 -22.14
CA ILE A 98 4.86 -5.07 -22.51
C ILE A 98 4.16 -6.36 -22.08
N ASP A 99 3.96 -7.29 -23.02
CA ASP A 99 3.64 -8.67 -22.68
C ASP A 99 4.89 -9.33 -22.09
N SER A 100 4.90 -9.52 -20.77
CA SER A 100 6.03 -10.13 -20.04
C SER A 100 6.30 -11.59 -20.42
N THR A 101 5.39 -12.24 -21.15
CA THR A 101 5.56 -13.62 -21.65
C THR A 101 6.14 -13.67 -23.07
N ALA A 102 6.30 -12.51 -23.73
CA ALA A 102 6.81 -12.44 -25.08
C ALA A 102 8.27 -12.89 -25.16
N ALA A 103 8.63 -13.54 -26.28
CA ALA A 103 9.99 -14.07 -26.49
C ALA A 103 11.07 -12.99 -26.63
N SER A 104 10.70 -11.77 -27.02
CA SER A 104 11.62 -10.63 -27.16
C SER A 104 10.86 -9.31 -27.11
N GLY A 105 11.54 -8.24 -26.70
CA GLY A 105 10.96 -6.91 -26.59
C GLY A 105 11.81 -6.02 -25.71
N THR A 106 11.91 -4.74 -26.04
CA THR A 106 12.62 -3.74 -25.21
C THR A 106 11.85 -2.43 -25.20
N SER A 107 11.96 -1.69 -24.11
CA SER A 107 11.40 -0.35 -23.99
C SER A 107 12.06 0.40 -22.85
N TYR A 108 12.67 1.54 -23.15
CA TYR A 108 13.24 2.45 -22.15
C TYR A 108 14.11 1.73 -21.11
N CYS A 109 13.63 1.59 -19.87
CA CYS A 109 14.34 0.96 -18.76
C CYS A 109 14.17 -0.57 -18.68
N VAL A 110 13.40 -1.18 -19.60
CA VAL A 110 13.18 -2.63 -19.70
C VAL A 110 13.96 -3.18 -20.91
N SER A 111 14.88 -4.10 -20.65
CA SER A 111 15.78 -4.68 -21.67
C SER A 111 15.38 -6.08 -22.14
N SER A 112 14.43 -6.72 -21.46
CA SER A 112 13.75 -7.95 -21.89
C SER A 112 12.37 -8.06 -21.24
N PRO A 113 11.38 -8.74 -21.85
CA PRO A 113 10.01 -8.76 -21.33
C PRO A 113 9.85 -9.33 -19.93
N ASP A 114 10.66 -10.30 -19.54
CA ASP A 114 10.63 -10.93 -18.21
C ASP A 114 10.97 -9.95 -17.07
N GLN A 115 11.74 -8.90 -17.32
CA GLN A 115 12.13 -7.89 -16.32
C GLN A 115 10.95 -7.04 -15.82
N ILE A 116 9.87 -6.96 -16.58
CA ILE A 116 8.67 -6.20 -16.20
C ILE A 116 7.60 -7.09 -15.55
N SER A 117 7.80 -8.41 -15.51
CA SER A 117 6.79 -9.37 -15.02
C SER A 117 6.23 -8.97 -13.66
N GLY A 118 4.91 -8.76 -13.59
CA GLY A 118 4.20 -8.33 -12.39
C GLY A 118 4.48 -6.89 -11.93
N ASN A 119 5.10 -6.06 -12.77
CA ASN A 119 5.53 -4.70 -12.41
C ASN A 119 5.10 -3.62 -13.41
N ALA A 120 5.15 -2.38 -12.91
CA ALA A 120 5.09 -1.16 -13.69
C ALA A 120 6.24 -0.26 -13.23
N TYR A 121 6.75 0.58 -14.12
CA TYR A 121 7.82 1.53 -13.84
C TYR A 121 7.56 2.86 -14.52
N TYR A 122 7.86 3.95 -13.84
CA TYR A 122 8.30 5.17 -14.51
C TYR A 122 9.77 5.06 -14.94
N CYS A 123 10.02 5.09 -16.25
CA CYS A 123 11.36 5.09 -16.85
C CYS A 123 11.86 6.54 -17.09
N PRO A 124 12.82 7.07 -16.31
CA PRO A 124 13.21 8.48 -16.39
C PRO A 124 13.91 8.87 -17.70
N THR A 125 14.63 7.94 -18.34
CA THR A 125 15.35 8.19 -19.61
C THR A 125 14.41 8.46 -20.78
N GLY A 126 13.20 7.91 -20.72
CA GLY A 126 12.15 8.10 -21.72
C GLY A 126 11.07 9.09 -21.33
N ASP A 127 11.01 9.49 -20.06
CA ASP A 127 9.82 10.11 -19.45
C ASP A 127 8.55 9.35 -19.86
N ALA A 128 8.50 8.07 -19.48
CA ALA A 128 7.48 7.12 -19.92
C ALA A 128 7.08 6.17 -18.78
N ILE A 129 5.83 5.73 -18.78
CA ILE A 129 5.39 4.62 -17.93
C ILE A 129 5.40 3.34 -18.76
N VAL A 130 6.04 2.31 -18.23
CA VAL A 130 6.14 0.98 -18.85
C VAL A 130 5.55 -0.04 -17.88
N TYR A 131 4.67 -0.92 -18.34
CA TYR A 131 3.98 -1.86 -17.47
C TYR A 131 3.75 -3.22 -18.12
N ASP A 132 3.63 -4.24 -17.28
CA ASP A 132 3.28 -5.60 -17.69
C ASP A 132 1.78 -5.74 -17.95
N SER A 133 1.43 -5.92 -19.22
CA SER A 133 0.04 -6.14 -19.63
C SER A 133 -0.43 -7.58 -19.48
N ALA A 134 0.47 -8.55 -19.30
CA ALA A 134 0.13 -9.97 -19.25
C ALA A 134 -0.03 -10.51 -17.82
N GLY A 135 0.76 -10.01 -16.86
CA GLY A 135 0.70 -10.39 -15.45
C GLY A 135 0.06 -9.31 -14.58
N LEU A 136 0.66 -8.12 -14.49
CA LEU A 136 0.25 -7.07 -13.56
C LEU A 136 -1.19 -6.57 -13.79
N VAL A 137 -1.51 -6.10 -15.00
CA VAL A 137 -2.82 -5.47 -15.27
C VAL A 137 -4.00 -6.41 -14.98
N PRO A 138 -3.99 -7.69 -15.40
CA PRO A 138 -5.03 -8.65 -15.03
C PRO A 138 -5.15 -8.86 -13.52
N VAL A 139 -4.04 -8.88 -12.79
CA VAL A 139 -4.06 -8.98 -11.32
C VAL A 139 -4.70 -7.75 -10.70
N LEU A 140 -4.32 -6.55 -11.15
CA LEU A 140 -4.86 -5.30 -10.64
C LEU A 140 -6.37 -5.20 -10.85
N ILE A 141 -6.84 -5.47 -12.07
CA ILE A 141 -8.26 -5.42 -12.40
C ILE A 141 -9.03 -6.54 -11.69
N GLY A 142 -8.52 -7.77 -11.73
CA GLY A 142 -9.21 -8.95 -11.22
C GLY A 142 -9.33 -9.02 -9.69
N HIS A 143 -8.29 -8.60 -8.96
CA HIS A 143 -8.26 -8.69 -7.49
C HIS A 143 -8.64 -7.38 -6.80
N TYR A 144 -8.29 -6.24 -7.38
CA TYR A 144 -8.41 -4.93 -6.73
C TYR A 144 -9.39 -3.98 -7.45
N GLY A 145 -9.83 -4.35 -8.65
CA GLY A 145 -10.69 -3.53 -9.48
C GLY A 145 -9.99 -2.28 -10.04
N VAL A 146 -10.77 -1.41 -10.68
CA VAL A 146 -10.25 -0.16 -11.29
C VAL A 146 -9.59 0.75 -10.25
N GLY A 147 -10.04 0.72 -8.99
CA GLY A 147 -9.39 1.47 -7.91
C GLY A 147 -7.94 1.03 -7.67
N GLY A 148 -7.68 -0.28 -7.68
CA GLY A 148 -6.33 -0.81 -7.54
C GLY A 148 -5.44 -0.48 -8.74
N LEU A 149 -5.99 -0.60 -9.94
CA LEU A 149 -5.33 -0.15 -11.18
C LEU A 149 -4.95 1.33 -11.10
N THR A 150 -5.87 2.16 -10.61
CA THR A 150 -5.68 3.60 -10.42
C THR A 150 -4.58 3.89 -9.41
N ALA A 151 -4.59 3.24 -8.25
CA ALA A 151 -3.59 3.45 -7.21
C ALA A 151 -2.17 3.09 -7.69
N ALA A 152 -2.02 1.96 -8.39
CA ALA A 152 -0.73 1.52 -8.92
C ALA A 152 -0.18 2.50 -9.96
N PHE A 153 -0.98 2.91 -10.95
CA PHE A 153 -0.51 3.88 -11.94
C PHE A 153 -0.30 5.29 -11.37
N ALA A 154 -1.08 5.69 -10.38
CA ALA A 154 -0.88 6.97 -9.70
C ALA A 154 0.45 7.00 -8.93
N HIS A 155 0.85 5.88 -8.34
CA HIS A 155 2.17 5.72 -7.72
C HIS A 155 3.29 5.91 -8.75
N GLU A 156 3.25 5.19 -9.88
CA GLU A 156 4.26 5.33 -10.95
C GLU A 156 4.32 6.76 -11.51
N PHE A 157 3.16 7.38 -11.70
CA PHE A 157 3.09 8.77 -12.17
C PHE A 157 3.61 9.76 -11.11
N GLY A 158 3.54 9.40 -9.82
CA GLY A 158 4.21 10.11 -8.73
C GLY A 158 5.71 10.25 -8.96
N HIS A 159 6.38 9.18 -9.42
CA HIS A 159 7.81 9.25 -9.79
C HIS A 159 8.06 10.18 -10.99
N ALA A 160 7.15 10.20 -11.96
CA ALA A 160 7.22 11.16 -13.06
C ALA A 160 7.13 12.60 -12.55
N MET A 161 6.33 12.86 -11.52
CA MET A 161 6.24 14.18 -10.92
C MET A 161 7.46 14.51 -10.07
N GLN A 162 8.01 13.58 -9.29
CA GLN A 162 9.29 13.79 -8.59
C GLN A 162 10.41 14.22 -9.55
N ALA A 163 10.44 13.68 -10.77
CA ALA A 163 11.39 14.12 -11.80
C ALA A 163 11.20 15.60 -12.24
N ARG A 164 10.03 16.20 -12.01
CA ARG A 164 9.65 17.58 -12.39
C ARG A 164 9.68 18.57 -11.22
N ILE A 165 9.27 18.14 -10.03
CA ILE A 165 9.17 18.98 -8.82
C ILE A 165 10.26 18.70 -7.78
N GLY A 166 10.92 17.55 -7.85
CA GLY A 166 11.92 17.10 -6.89
C GLY A 166 11.37 16.02 -5.94
N PRO A 167 12.27 15.25 -5.29
CA PRO A 167 13.70 15.18 -5.56
C PRO A 167 14.00 14.49 -6.91
N THR A 168 14.85 15.10 -7.73
CA THR A 168 15.24 14.56 -9.03
C THR A 168 16.22 13.39 -8.89
N ALA A 169 16.51 12.67 -9.99
CA ALA A 169 17.57 11.66 -9.99
C ALA A 169 18.93 12.23 -9.55
N ALA A 170 19.25 13.46 -9.95
CA ALA A 170 20.48 14.14 -9.53
C ALA A 170 20.47 14.45 -8.03
N ASP A 171 19.35 14.93 -7.48
CA ASP A 171 19.21 15.22 -6.05
C ASP A 171 19.41 13.96 -5.21
N ARG A 172 18.80 12.85 -5.64
CA ARG A 172 18.91 11.53 -5.00
C ARG A 172 20.35 11.02 -5.00
N SER A 173 21.04 11.11 -6.15
CA SER A 173 22.44 10.70 -6.24
C SER A 173 23.38 11.58 -5.42
N ALA A 174 23.11 12.89 -5.35
CA ALA A 174 23.93 13.83 -4.59
C ALA A 174 23.70 13.73 -3.07
N HIS A 175 22.47 13.39 -2.64
CA HIS A 175 22.08 13.36 -1.24
C HIS A 175 21.31 12.08 -0.87
N PRO A 176 21.91 10.89 -0.99
CA PRO A 176 21.21 9.61 -0.79
C PRO A 176 20.69 9.40 0.63
N THR A 177 21.23 10.11 1.62
CA THR A 177 20.73 10.08 3.01
C THR A 177 19.53 10.98 3.23
N LEU A 178 19.39 12.07 2.46
CA LEU A 178 18.23 12.97 2.51
C LEU A 178 17.07 12.42 1.67
N TYR A 179 17.41 11.75 0.56
CA TYR A 179 16.46 11.17 -0.38
C TYR A 179 16.68 9.66 -0.59
N PRO A 180 16.61 8.84 0.48
CA PRO A 180 16.73 7.39 0.35
C PRO A 180 15.52 6.82 -0.39
N THR A 181 15.66 5.65 -1.03
CA THR A 181 14.59 4.99 -1.80
C THR A 181 13.27 4.93 -1.02
N ILE A 182 13.30 4.52 0.24
CA ILE A 182 12.09 4.44 1.08
C ILE A 182 11.28 5.75 1.16
N LEU A 183 11.94 6.92 1.11
CA LEU A 183 11.24 8.21 1.06
C LEU A 183 10.61 8.43 -0.32
N ILE A 184 11.31 8.06 -1.38
CA ILE A 184 10.85 8.22 -2.77
C ILE A 184 9.60 7.39 -3.01
N GLU A 185 9.59 6.15 -2.54
CA GLU A 185 8.45 5.25 -2.61
C GLU A 185 7.27 5.74 -1.77
N ALA A 186 7.53 6.19 -0.54
CA ALA A 186 6.49 6.78 0.31
C ALA A 186 5.88 8.07 -0.31
N GLN A 187 6.67 8.88 -1.01
CA GLN A 187 6.12 10.02 -1.75
C GLN A 187 5.25 9.56 -2.92
N GLY A 188 5.63 8.50 -3.64
CA GLY A 188 4.81 7.87 -4.69
C GLY A 188 3.46 7.39 -4.16
N ASP A 189 3.46 6.64 -3.06
CA ASP A 189 2.24 6.19 -2.37
C ASP A 189 1.38 7.37 -1.90
N CYS A 190 2.01 8.43 -1.38
CA CYS A 190 1.32 9.64 -1.00
C CYS A 190 0.63 10.32 -2.19
N PHE A 191 1.32 10.47 -3.32
CA PHE A 191 0.72 11.02 -4.53
C PHE A 191 -0.45 10.17 -5.04
N ALA A 192 -0.36 8.85 -4.94
CA ALA A 192 -1.48 7.95 -5.22
C ALA A 192 -2.68 8.26 -4.31
N GLY A 193 -2.47 8.43 -3.01
CA GLY A 193 -3.50 8.84 -2.07
C GLY A 193 -4.18 10.16 -2.43
N ALA A 194 -3.41 11.18 -2.82
CA ALA A 194 -3.94 12.47 -3.24
C ALA A 194 -4.84 12.37 -4.48
N LEU A 195 -4.43 11.57 -5.47
CA LEU A 195 -5.23 11.31 -6.66
C LEU A 195 -6.50 10.52 -6.34
N LEU A 196 -6.42 9.49 -5.49
CA LEU A 196 -7.59 8.71 -5.09
C LEU A 196 -8.63 9.58 -4.38
N SER A 197 -8.19 10.51 -3.52
CA SER A 197 -9.07 11.50 -2.87
C SER A 197 -9.78 12.38 -3.90
N TRP A 198 -9.06 12.87 -4.92
CA TRP A 198 -9.62 13.64 -6.02
C TRP A 198 -10.64 12.84 -6.86
N ALA A 199 -10.37 11.55 -7.11
CA ALA A 199 -11.29 10.66 -7.80
C ALA A 199 -12.55 10.33 -6.98
N VAL A 200 -12.41 10.09 -5.67
CA VAL A 200 -13.55 9.90 -4.74
C VAL A 200 -14.44 11.13 -4.70
N ALA A 201 -13.86 12.33 -4.78
CA ALA A 201 -14.60 13.60 -4.87
C ALA A 201 -15.35 13.78 -6.22
N GLY A 202 -15.23 12.83 -7.16
CA GLY A 202 -15.99 12.80 -8.41
C GLY A 202 -15.42 13.71 -9.50
N HIS A 203 -14.14 14.08 -9.40
CA HIS A 203 -13.49 14.93 -10.39
C HIS A 203 -12.94 14.17 -11.60
N ALA A 204 -12.80 12.86 -11.49
CA ALA A 204 -12.35 11.98 -12.57
C ALA A 204 -13.46 11.82 -13.64
N GLU A 205 -13.09 11.86 -14.91
CA GLU A 205 -14.03 11.74 -16.02
C GLU A 205 -14.36 10.27 -16.29
N HIS A 206 -13.33 9.41 -16.28
CA HIS A 206 -13.45 8.00 -16.66
C HIS A 206 -13.67 7.11 -15.44
N ILE A 207 -12.89 7.31 -14.38
CA ILE A 207 -12.93 6.51 -13.15
C ILE A 207 -14.09 6.97 -12.27
N ARG A 208 -14.90 6.03 -11.79
CA ARG A 208 -15.85 6.23 -10.69
C ARG A 208 -15.41 5.41 -9.50
N LEU A 209 -14.92 6.08 -8.46
CA LEU A 209 -14.41 5.45 -7.25
C LEU A 209 -15.29 5.81 -6.05
N PRO A 210 -16.25 4.97 -5.64
CA PRO A 210 -16.97 5.21 -4.40
C PRO A 210 -16.04 5.01 -3.20
N GLU A 211 -16.26 5.75 -2.12
CA GLU A 211 -15.48 5.63 -0.89
C GLU A 211 -15.45 4.19 -0.33
N SER A 212 -16.54 3.44 -0.49
CA SER A 212 -16.61 2.03 -0.07
C SER A 212 -15.69 1.09 -0.85
N SER A 213 -15.19 1.51 -2.01
CA SER A 213 -14.17 0.75 -2.76
C SER A 213 -12.73 1.02 -2.30
N MET A 214 -12.50 2.01 -1.44
CA MET A 214 -11.15 2.48 -1.11
C MET A 214 -10.28 1.43 -0.41
N VAL A 215 -10.86 0.53 0.41
CA VAL A 215 -10.10 -0.58 1.02
C VAL A 215 -9.49 -1.49 -0.06
N ARG A 216 -10.26 -1.79 -1.13
CA ARG A 216 -9.77 -2.54 -2.29
C ARG A 216 -8.83 -1.70 -3.16
N ALA A 217 -9.10 -0.40 -3.32
CA ALA A 217 -8.33 0.49 -4.17
C ALA A 217 -6.88 0.65 -3.69
N VAL A 218 -6.65 0.76 -2.38
CA VAL A 218 -5.28 0.91 -1.83
C VAL A 218 -4.58 -0.43 -1.65
N ALA A 219 -5.31 -1.54 -1.68
CA ALA A 219 -4.79 -2.87 -1.41
C ALA A 219 -3.56 -3.30 -2.22
N PRO A 220 -3.38 -3.01 -3.53
CA PRO A 220 -2.16 -3.38 -4.23
C PRO A 220 -0.92 -2.69 -3.66
N LEU A 221 -1.03 -1.44 -3.21
CA LEU A 221 0.08 -0.76 -2.53
C LEU A 221 0.39 -1.42 -1.18
N LEU A 222 -0.59 -2.01 -0.51
CA LEU A 222 -0.37 -2.66 0.78
C LEU A 222 0.14 -4.09 0.63
N ASP A 223 -0.38 -4.84 -0.35
CA ASP A 223 -0.07 -6.25 -0.57
C ASP A 223 1.29 -6.44 -1.28
N PHE A 224 1.72 -5.45 -2.07
CA PHE A 224 3.08 -5.37 -2.62
C PHE A 224 4.05 -4.60 -1.71
N GLY A 225 3.77 -4.54 -0.41
CA GLY A 225 4.75 -4.08 0.59
C GLY A 225 5.96 -5.03 0.68
N ASP A 226 7.06 -4.53 1.23
CA ASP A 226 8.26 -5.33 1.39
C ASP A 226 8.07 -6.44 2.45
N PRO A 227 8.75 -7.59 2.33
CA PRO A 227 8.86 -8.51 3.45
C PRO A 227 9.73 -7.91 4.56
N VAL A 228 9.44 -8.29 5.81
CA VAL A 228 10.08 -7.76 7.03
C VAL A 228 11.62 -7.85 7.06
N GLY A 229 12.20 -8.74 6.27
CA GLY A 229 13.66 -8.92 6.18
C GLY A 229 14.38 -7.94 5.25
N VAL A 230 13.66 -7.10 4.48
CA VAL A 230 14.28 -6.11 3.60
C VAL A 230 14.90 -4.98 4.45
N PRO A 231 16.18 -4.63 4.23
CA PRO A 231 16.78 -3.49 4.92
C PRO A 231 16.08 -2.17 4.55
N VAL A 232 15.86 -1.29 5.52
CA VAL A 232 15.28 0.05 5.28
C VAL A 232 16.10 0.93 4.33
N GLY A 233 17.39 0.64 4.19
CA GLY A 233 18.30 1.32 3.26
C GLY A 233 18.47 0.62 1.92
N ASP A 234 17.70 -0.44 1.65
CA ASP A 234 17.74 -1.15 0.37
C ASP A 234 17.32 -0.22 -0.77
N ALA A 235 17.97 -0.40 -1.92
CA ALA A 235 17.67 0.37 -3.12
C ALA A 235 16.30 0.04 -3.72
N THR A 236 15.66 -1.05 -3.28
CA THR A 236 14.32 -1.48 -3.69
C THR A 236 13.29 -1.41 -2.55
N ALA A 237 13.57 -0.69 -1.46
CA ALA A 237 12.66 -0.64 -0.30
C ALA A 237 11.45 0.28 -0.56
N HIS A 238 10.24 -0.27 -0.44
CA HIS A 238 8.94 0.41 -0.49
C HIS A 238 8.34 0.62 0.91
N GLY A 239 8.74 -0.21 1.89
CA GLY A 239 8.19 -0.22 3.24
C GLY A 239 7.18 -1.33 3.47
N LEU A 240 6.84 -1.55 4.74
CA LEU A 240 5.78 -2.47 5.14
C LEU A 240 4.39 -1.88 4.82
N ALA A 241 3.34 -2.70 4.85
CA ALA A 241 1.99 -2.26 4.47
C ALA A 241 1.52 -1.06 5.31
N VAL A 242 1.82 -1.03 6.63
CA VAL A 242 1.47 0.12 7.47
C VAL A 242 2.24 1.40 7.10
N ASP A 243 3.49 1.28 6.65
CA ASP A 243 4.30 2.42 6.19
C ASP A 243 3.67 3.02 4.93
N ARG A 244 3.34 2.14 3.97
CA ARG A 244 2.71 2.50 2.69
C ARG A 244 1.31 3.10 2.90
N LEU A 245 0.48 2.51 3.77
CA LEU A 245 -0.82 3.08 4.13
C LEU A 245 -0.69 4.47 4.75
N THR A 246 0.30 4.68 5.62
CA THR A 246 0.54 5.99 6.25
C THR A 246 0.86 7.06 5.21
N ALA A 247 1.66 6.71 4.20
CA ALA A 247 1.95 7.58 3.06
C ALA A 247 0.69 7.88 2.23
N VAL A 248 -0.08 6.86 1.84
CA VAL A 248 -1.35 7.03 1.12
C VAL A 248 -2.29 7.98 1.87
N LEU A 249 -2.44 7.79 3.19
CA LEU A 249 -3.31 8.62 4.02
C LEU A 249 -2.84 10.07 4.10
N LEU A 250 -1.52 10.33 4.08
CA LEU A 250 -0.99 11.70 4.04
C LEU A 250 -1.52 12.43 2.80
N GLY A 251 -1.39 11.83 1.62
CA GLY A 251 -1.83 12.45 0.38
C GLY A 251 -3.34 12.52 0.27
N TYR A 252 -4.05 11.45 0.67
CA TYR A 252 -5.51 11.43 0.67
C TYR A 252 -6.12 12.58 1.49
N ARG A 253 -5.48 12.90 2.63
CA ARG A 253 -5.94 13.93 3.57
C ARG A 253 -5.42 15.34 3.26
N GLN A 254 -4.23 15.47 2.67
CA GLN A 254 -3.51 16.75 2.61
C GLN A 254 -3.03 17.15 1.20
N GLY A 255 -3.28 16.33 0.18
CA GLY A 255 -2.95 16.65 -1.20
C GLY A 255 -1.46 16.53 -1.55
N PRO A 256 -1.09 16.81 -2.81
CA PRO A 256 0.24 16.51 -3.31
C PRO A 256 1.34 17.45 -2.77
N ALA A 257 1.01 18.67 -2.36
CA ALA A 257 1.97 19.56 -1.68
C ALA A 257 2.54 18.92 -0.39
N ALA A 258 1.69 18.26 0.40
CA ALA A 258 2.12 17.56 1.61
C ALA A 258 3.01 16.35 1.29
N CYS A 259 2.71 15.63 0.19
CA CYS A 259 3.54 14.54 -0.29
C CYS A 259 4.95 15.00 -0.66
N HIS A 260 5.06 16.08 -1.43
CA HIS A 260 6.36 16.65 -1.77
C HIS A 260 7.14 17.15 -0.55
N ALA A 261 6.43 17.68 0.46
CA ALA A 261 7.03 18.14 1.71
C ALA A 261 7.46 17.01 2.66
N LEU A 262 7.04 15.76 2.41
CA LEU A 262 7.46 14.62 3.22
C LEU A 262 8.98 14.47 3.17
N THR A 263 9.60 14.30 4.34
CA THR A 263 11.04 14.14 4.48
C THR A 263 11.36 12.85 5.24
N ARG A 264 12.58 12.32 5.05
CA ARG A 264 13.03 11.13 5.78
C ARG A 264 12.95 11.32 7.30
N ALA A 265 13.22 12.53 7.80
CA ALA A 265 13.18 12.84 9.23
C ALA A 265 11.75 12.83 9.82
N ALA A 266 10.73 13.10 8.99
CA ALA A 266 9.33 13.04 9.40
C ALA A 266 8.75 11.62 9.38
N MET A 267 9.49 10.65 8.82
CA MET A 267 9.06 9.25 8.73
C MET A 267 9.61 8.43 9.89
N THR A 268 8.78 7.51 10.38
CA THR A 268 9.17 6.45 11.32
C THR A 268 8.85 5.09 10.70
N PRO A 269 9.65 4.62 9.71
CA PRO A 269 9.38 3.34 9.06
C PRO A 269 9.36 2.20 10.05
N THR A 270 8.43 1.29 9.87
CA THR A 270 8.37 0.02 10.59
C THR A 270 9.33 -1.01 9.99
N LEU A 271 9.61 -0.92 8.70
CA LEU A 271 10.64 -1.71 8.03
C LEU A 271 12.02 -1.49 8.68
N GLY A 272 12.67 -2.59 9.08
CA GLY A 272 14.01 -2.56 9.71
C GLY A 272 14.05 -1.86 11.07
N ARG A 273 12.90 -1.72 11.76
CA ARG A 273 12.84 -1.10 13.09
C ARG A 273 13.57 -1.95 14.12
N ALA A 274 14.42 -1.28 14.91
CA ALA A 274 15.18 -1.93 15.97
C ALA A 274 14.27 -2.56 17.05
N GLY A 275 14.73 -3.66 17.64
CA GLY A 275 14.01 -4.38 18.70
C GLY A 275 13.01 -5.43 18.19
N LEU A 276 12.99 -5.69 16.88
CA LEU A 276 12.13 -6.67 16.24
C LEU A 276 12.90 -7.89 15.75
N VAL A 277 12.19 -9.01 15.66
CA VAL A 277 12.65 -10.24 15.02
C VAL A 277 12.10 -10.28 13.59
N ASP A 278 13.00 -10.20 12.60
CA ASP A 278 12.65 -10.19 11.17
C ASP A 278 12.82 -11.56 10.50
N THR A 279 13.24 -12.57 11.24
CA THR A 279 13.28 -13.95 10.75
C THR A 279 11.88 -14.57 10.82
N PRO A 280 11.41 -15.24 9.76
CA PRO A 280 10.17 -16.02 9.81
C PRO A 280 10.22 -16.99 10.97
N ALA A 281 9.35 -16.79 11.96
CA ALA A 281 9.33 -17.62 13.15
C ALA A 281 8.31 -18.75 13.00
N ALA A 282 8.57 -19.87 13.68
CA ALA A 282 7.52 -20.80 14.05
C ALA A 282 6.45 -20.09 14.89
N ASP A 283 5.28 -20.71 15.00
CA ASP A 283 4.21 -20.27 15.89
C ASP A 283 4.76 -19.93 17.28
N ARG A 284 4.47 -18.70 17.73
CA ARG A 284 4.95 -18.10 18.99
C ARG A 284 4.19 -18.71 20.17
N PHE A 285 2.91 -18.95 19.93
CA PHE A 285 1.97 -19.57 20.85
C PHE A 285 1.54 -20.93 20.31
N ALA A 286 1.17 -21.86 21.19
CA ALA A 286 0.76 -23.21 20.81
C ALA A 286 -0.54 -23.29 19.98
N GLY A 287 -1.23 -22.16 19.77
CA GLY A 287 -2.44 -22.04 18.98
C GLY A 287 -3.32 -20.88 19.44
N PRO A 288 -4.50 -20.68 18.79
CA PRO A 288 -5.33 -19.47 18.98
C PRO A 288 -5.75 -19.21 20.43
N ALA A 289 -6.00 -20.26 21.22
CA ALA A 289 -6.36 -20.10 22.63
C ALA A 289 -5.22 -19.50 23.46
N ALA A 290 -3.98 -19.92 23.21
CA ALA A 290 -2.80 -19.38 23.88
C ALA A 290 -2.50 -17.95 23.41
N THR A 291 -2.64 -17.69 22.11
CA THR A 291 -2.56 -16.35 21.51
C THR A 291 -3.53 -15.38 22.18
N LEU A 292 -4.81 -15.76 22.28
CA LEU A 292 -5.85 -14.92 22.90
C LEU A 292 -5.67 -14.75 24.41
N ALA A 293 -5.07 -15.72 25.10
CA ALA A 293 -4.71 -15.58 26.51
C ALA A 293 -3.60 -14.54 26.72
N ALA A 294 -2.56 -14.56 25.88
CA ALA A 294 -1.52 -13.54 25.87
C ALA A 294 -2.07 -12.16 25.50
N ALA A 295 -2.91 -12.10 24.46
CA ALA A 295 -3.58 -10.88 24.02
C ALA A 295 -4.43 -10.28 25.15
N ARG A 296 -5.20 -11.10 25.89
CA ARG A 296 -6.06 -10.62 26.98
C ARG A 296 -5.26 -9.92 28.08
N THR A 297 -4.11 -10.48 28.44
CA THR A 297 -3.21 -9.84 29.42
C THR A 297 -2.70 -8.50 28.90
N SER A 298 -2.20 -8.47 27.67
CA SER A 298 -1.64 -7.26 27.05
C SER A 298 -2.68 -6.15 26.83
N VAL A 299 -3.82 -6.48 26.20
CA VAL A 299 -4.91 -5.54 25.92
C VAL A 299 -5.52 -4.99 27.20
N SER A 300 -5.67 -5.81 28.24
CA SER A 300 -6.20 -5.34 29.54
C SER A 300 -5.26 -4.36 30.22
N ALA A 301 -3.94 -4.60 30.16
CA ALA A 301 -2.95 -3.68 30.70
C ALA A 301 -2.97 -2.34 29.95
N PHE A 302 -3.00 -2.38 28.61
CA PHE A 302 -3.11 -1.17 27.80
C PHE A 302 -4.41 -0.40 28.08
N LEU A 303 -5.55 -1.08 28.17
CA LEU A 303 -6.83 -0.45 28.49
C LEU A 303 -6.80 0.28 29.85
N GLN A 304 -6.20 -0.34 30.87
CA GLN A 304 -6.06 0.28 32.20
C GLN A 304 -5.18 1.52 32.16
N GLU A 305 -4.13 1.52 31.33
CA GLU A 305 -3.25 2.67 31.12
C GLU A 305 -4.00 3.83 30.46
N VAL A 306 -4.75 3.57 29.38
CA VAL A 306 -5.36 4.63 28.57
C VAL A 306 -6.74 5.08 29.05
N LEU A 307 -7.45 4.23 29.80
CA LEU A 307 -8.80 4.47 30.32
C LEU A 307 -8.95 3.98 31.78
N PRO A 308 -8.20 4.53 32.75
CA PRO A 308 -8.12 4.01 34.13
C PRO A 308 -9.46 4.07 34.89
N ASN A 309 -10.37 4.95 34.48
CA ASN A 309 -11.68 5.14 35.14
C ASN A 309 -12.81 4.31 34.51
N ARG A 310 -12.55 3.59 33.42
CA ARG A 310 -13.50 2.61 32.89
C ARG A 310 -13.24 1.27 33.58
N GLY A 311 -14.28 0.66 34.15
CA GLY A 311 -14.18 -0.69 34.70
C GLY A 311 -13.58 -1.66 33.68
N SER A 312 -12.93 -2.74 34.13
CA SER A 312 -12.21 -3.65 33.24
C SER A 312 -13.12 -4.11 32.10
N ALA A 313 -12.72 -3.93 30.83
CA ALA A 313 -13.38 -4.56 29.69
C ALA A 313 -13.11 -6.08 29.63
N SER A 314 -13.09 -6.74 30.78
CA SER A 314 -12.74 -8.15 30.96
C SER A 314 -13.70 -9.12 30.27
N SER A 315 -14.83 -8.62 29.75
CA SER A 315 -15.81 -9.39 28.99
C SER A 315 -15.67 -9.27 27.47
N ALA A 316 -14.76 -8.46 26.94
CA ALA A 316 -14.59 -8.35 25.48
C ALA A 316 -14.12 -9.70 24.90
N ALA A 317 -14.80 -10.16 23.85
CA ALA A 317 -14.47 -11.38 23.14
C ALA A 317 -14.50 -11.09 21.62
N PRO A 318 -13.51 -11.59 20.85
CA PRO A 318 -13.55 -11.53 19.40
C PRO A 318 -14.79 -12.23 18.85
N SER A 319 -15.31 -11.75 17.72
CA SER A 319 -16.32 -12.51 16.97
C SER A 319 -15.67 -13.71 16.27
N ALA A 320 -16.45 -14.77 16.02
CA ALA A 320 -15.97 -15.91 15.25
C ALA A 320 -15.57 -15.50 13.82
N ALA A 321 -16.27 -14.52 13.24
CA ALA A 321 -15.97 -13.99 11.91
C ALA A 321 -14.61 -13.27 11.87
N ASP A 322 -14.32 -12.43 12.87
CA ASP A 322 -13.03 -11.73 12.95
C ASP A 322 -11.88 -12.72 13.16
N LEU A 323 -12.08 -13.75 13.98
CA LEU A 323 -11.08 -14.81 14.17
C LEU A 323 -10.82 -15.58 12.87
N THR A 324 -11.85 -15.96 12.13
CA THR A 324 -11.69 -16.62 10.82
C THR A 324 -10.97 -15.72 9.82
N ALA A 325 -11.29 -14.42 9.78
CA ALA A 325 -10.63 -13.46 8.90
C ALA A 325 -9.15 -13.25 9.26
N ALA A 326 -8.78 -13.36 10.54
CA ALA A 326 -7.41 -13.18 11.01
C ALA A 326 -6.47 -14.38 10.70
N GLN A 327 -7.00 -15.60 10.59
CA GLN A 327 -6.22 -16.83 10.47
C GLN A 327 -5.11 -16.82 9.39
N PRO A 328 -5.34 -16.30 8.17
CA PRO A 328 -4.30 -16.26 7.14
C PRO A 328 -3.12 -15.35 7.46
N TYR A 329 -3.27 -14.43 8.41
CA TYR A 329 -2.33 -13.33 8.64
C TYR A 329 -1.48 -13.51 9.89
N GLY A 330 -1.69 -14.56 10.69
CA GLY A 330 -0.80 -14.91 11.80
C GLY A 330 -1.36 -14.64 13.20
N GLN A 331 -0.53 -14.91 14.21
CA GLN A 331 -0.95 -14.88 15.61
C GLN A 331 -1.16 -13.46 16.13
N PHE A 332 -0.48 -12.46 15.58
CA PHE A 332 -0.73 -11.07 15.96
C PHE A 332 -2.05 -10.56 15.36
N ALA A 333 -2.40 -11.00 14.14
CA ALA A 333 -3.73 -10.77 13.57
C ALA A 333 -4.83 -11.35 14.48
N GLU A 334 -4.67 -12.60 14.95
CA GLU A 334 -5.59 -13.21 15.91
C GLU A 334 -5.69 -12.41 17.21
N ALA A 335 -4.56 -11.96 17.78
CA ALA A 335 -4.53 -11.13 18.97
C ALA A 335 -5.23 -9.77 18.76
N ALA A 336 -5.04 -9.16 17.59
CA ALA A 336 -5.64 -7.88 17.24
C ALA A 336 -7.17 -7.93 17.17
N THR A 337 -7.78 -9.12 16.91
CA THR A 337 -9.24 -9.27 17.00
C THR A 337 -9.79 -8.99 18.41
N LEU A 338 -9.01 -9.30 19.45
CA LEU A 338 -9.37 -8.99 20.82
C LEU A 338 -9.20 -7.51 21.13
N ALA A 339 -8.11 -6.89 20.63
CA ALA A 339 -7.92 -5.45 20.74
C ALA A 339 -9.08 -4.69 20.07
N LEU A 340 -9.53 -5.13 18.89
CA LEU A 340 -10.68 -4.58 18.20
C LEU A 340 -11.98 -4.72 19.01
N ALA A 341 -12.25 -5.89 19.59
CA ALA A 341 -13.44 -6.11 20.41
C ALA A 341 -13.42 -5.26 21.70
N ALA A 342 -12.26 -5.13 22.34
CA ALA A 342 -12.05 -4.28 23.50
C ALA A 342 -12.23 -2.80 23.13
N GLY A 343 -11.61 -2.37 22.02
CA GLY A 343 -11.71 -1.03 21.47
C GLY A 343 -13.16 -0.66 21.13
N ARG A 344 -13.93 -1.57 20.54
CA ARG A 344 -15.36 -1.36 20.26
C ARG A 344 -16.17 -1.17 21.54
N SER A 345 -15.87 -1.95 22.58
CA SER A 345 -16.50 -1.80 23.90
C SER A 345 -16.10 -0.47 24.57
N ALA A 346 -14.87 0.00 24.32
CA ALA A 346 -14.32 1.22 24.89
C ALA A 346 -14.73 2.50 24.14
N THR A 347 -14.99 2.45 22.85
CA THR A 347 -15.24 3.66 22.04
C THR A 347 -16.70 3.75 21.58
N GLY A 348 -17.35 2.61 21.34
CA GLY A 348 -18.70 2.56 20.79
C GLY A 348 -18.77 2.80 19.28
N SER A 349 -17.64 2.92 18.58
CA SER A 349 -17.56 3.16 17.14
C SER A 349 -16.60 2.16 16.45
N ALA A 350 -16.75 1.99 15.14
CA ALA A 350 -15.84 1.15 14.33
C ALA A 350 -14.46 1.81 14.20
N ASP A 351 -14.42 3.09 13.83
CA ASP A 351 -13.22 3.91 13.79
C ASP A 351 -12.46 3.94 15.13
N GLY A 352 -13.18 4.14 16.24
CA GLY A 352 -12.59 4.13 17.57
C GLY A 352 -12.02 2.76 17.94
N ALA A 353 -12.68 1.67 17.53
CA ALA A 353 -12.17 0.32 17.71
C ALA A 353 -10.90 0.04 16.89
N ALA A 354 -10.86 0.49 15.63
CA ALA A 354 -9.69 0.37 14.77
C ALA A 354 -8.53 1.23 15.28
N CYS A 355 -8.79 2.46 15.74
CA CYS A 355 -7.80 3.32 16.36
C CYS A 355 -7.24 2.74 17.65
N PHE A 356 -8.11 2.21 18.53
CA PHE A 356 -7.68 1.51 19.74
C PHE A 356 -6.76 0.33 19.39
N THR A 357 -7.12 -0.46 18.37
CA THR A 357 -6.28 -1.56 17.88
C THR A 357 -4.91 -1.06 17.44
N GLY A 358 -4.84 0.00 16.64
CA GLY A 358 -3.57 0.60 16.21
C GLY A 358 -2.74 1.14 17.37
N ALA A 359 -3.38 1.82 18.32
CA ALA A 359 -2.71 2.35 19.51
C ALA A 359 -2.16 1.24 20.42
N TRP A 360 -2.92 0.16 20.60
CA TRP A 360 -2.44 -1.03 21.30
C TRP A 360 -1.26 -1.66 20.56
N THR A 361 -1.36 -1.83 19.24
CA THR A 361 -0.27 -2.36 18.42
C THR A 361 1.00 -1.52 18.58
N ALA A 362 0.90 -0.19 18.53
CA ALA A 362 2.04 0.70 18.78
C ALA A 362 2.64 0.57 20.19
N SER A 363 1.82 0.31 21.20
CA SER A 363 2.30 0.13 22.59
C SER A 363 3.18 -1.10 22.77
N VAL A 364 3.00 -2.14 21.94
CA VAL A 364 3.77 -3.39 22.03
C VAL A 364 4.84 -3.52 20.94
N PHE A 365 4.63 -2.92 19.75
CA PHE A 365 5.49 -3.07 18.59
C PHE A 365 6.89 -2.47 18.79
N GLY A 366 7.91 -3.33 18.79
CA GLY A 366 9.31 -2.95 19.05
C GLY A 366 9.62 -2.65 20.52
N HIS A 367 8.65 -2.87 21.42
CA HIS A 367 8.77 -2.68 22.87
C HIS A 367 8.60 -3.99 23.65
N ALA A 368 7.96 -4.98 23.04
CA ALA A 368 7.76 -6.29 23.62
C ALA A 368 9.06 -7.12 23.68
N LYS A 369 9.17 -7.98 24.69
CA LYS A 369 10.26 -8.97 24.78
C LYS A 369 10.15 -9.95 23.62
N THR A 370 11.28 -10.43 23.11
CA THR A 370 11.34 -11.53 22.14
C THR A 370 10.45 -12.68 22.58
N GLY A 371 9.55 -13.14 21.70
CA GLY A 371 8.59 -14.19 22.03
C GLY A 371 7.18 -13.66 22.35
N ALA A 372 7.03 -12.37 22.65
CA ALA A 372 5.75 -11.76 23.00
C ALA A 372 5.12 -11.01 21.81
N LEU A 373 3.80 -10.77 21.89
CA LEU A 373 3.07 -9.95 20.92
C LEU A 373 3.75 -8.59 20.76
N GLY A 374 4.08 -8.19 19.53
CA GLY A 374 4.74 -6.94 19.20
C GLY A 374 6.26 -7.07 19.00
N SER A 375 6.83 -8.27 19.13
CA SER A 375 8.28 -8.48 18.98
C SER A 375 8.73 -8.90 17.58
N TRP A 376 7.82 -9.02 16.61
CA TRP A 376 8.16 -9.35 15.21
C TRP A 376 7.92 -8.20 14.25
N GLY A 377 8.77 -8.11 13.22
CA GLY A 377 8.70 -7.09 12.16
C GLY A 377 7.32 -6.96 11.51
N GLY A 378 6.61 -8.09 11.37
CA GLY A 378 5.34 -8.16 10.65
C GLY A 378 4.11 -7.83 11.48
N ASP A 379 4.23 -7.70 12.81
CA ASP A 379 3.06 -7.63 13.70
C ASP A 379 2.12 -6.48 13.37
N ALA A 380 2.65 -5.32 13.01
CA ALA A 380 1.83 -4.18 12.61
C ALA A 380 1.04 -4.43 11.32
N ASP A 381 1.60 -5.16 10.37
CA ASP A 381 0.93 -5.54 9.12
C ASP A 381 -0.07 -6.67 9.34
N GLU A 382 0.22 -7.65 10.22
CA GLU A 382 -0.73 -8.70 10.58
C GLU A 382 -2.04 -8.08 11.13
N ALA A 383 -1.93 -7.09 12.03
CA ALA A 383 -3.10 -6.39 12.58
C ALA A 383 -3.85 -5.56 11.54
N LEU A 384 -3.13 -4.85 10.66
CA LEU A 384 -3.74 -4.11 9.55
C LEU A 384 -4.48 -5.05 8.58
N ASN A 385 -3.88 -6.18 8.24
CA ASN A 385 -4.48 -7.16 7.33
C ASN A 385 -5.71 -7.82 7.92
N MET A 386 -5.71 -8.11 9.22
CA MET A 386 -6.92 -8.55 9.92
C MET A 386 -8.06 -7.53 9.78
N LEU A 387 -7.78 -6.24 9.99
CA LEU A 387 -8.79 -5.20 9.83
C LEU A 387 -9.35 -5.17 8.41
N ARG A 388 -8.47 -5.17 7.41
CA ARG A 388 -8.82 -5.13 5.98
C ARG A 388 -9.62 -6.34 5.51
N ALA A 389 -9.38 -7.51 6.09
CA ALA A 389 -10.04 -8.76 5.72
C ALA A 389 -11.49 -8.85 6.22
N ARG A 390 -11.92 -7.95 7.11
CA ARG A 390 -13.29 -7.92 7.60
C ARG A 390 -14.25 -7.45 6.49
N PRO A 391 -15.40 -8.13 6.28
CA PRO A 391 -16.37 -7.71 5.27
C PRO A 391 -16.94 -6.30 5.46
N ALA A 392 -16.93 -5.79 6.69
CA ALA A 392 -17.43 -4.47 7.05
C ALA A 392 -16.34 -3.40 7.12
N ALA A 393 -15.09 -3.72 6.77
CA ALA A 393 -14.00 -2.76 6.81
C ALA A 393 -14.20 -1.64 5.80
N ASP A 394 -14.01 -0.41 6.26
CA ASP A 394 -13.99 0.77 5.40
C ASP A 394 -12.63 1.50 5.50
N PHE A 395 -12.47 2.52 4.67
CA PHE A 395 -11.21 3.25 4.61
C PHE A 395 -11.00 4.16 5.83
N SER A 396 -12.07 4.57 6.53
CA SER A 396 -11.93 5.32 7.77
C SER A 396 -11.38 4.45 8.90
N GLU A 397 -11.76 3.17 8.99
CA GLU A 397 -11.16 2.21 9.93
C GLU A 397 -9.66 2.01 9.67
N LEU A 398 -9.24 1.88 8.41
CA LEU A 398 -7.81 1.82 8.05
C LEU A 398 -7.07 3.10 8.47
N GLY A 399 -7.68 4.25 8.19
CA GLY A 399 -7.16 5.56 8.60
C GLY A 399 -7.05 5.71 10.11
N ALA A 400 -8.04 5.20 10.85
CA ALA A 400 -8.09 5.24 12.30
C ALA A 400 -7.03 4.32 12.92
N TYR A 401 -6.86 3.10 12.39
CA TYR A 401 -5.76 2.21 12.77
C TYR A 401 -4.40 2.88 12.60
N ALA A 402 -4.14 3.47 11.42
CA ALA A 402 -2.88 4.16 11.16
C ALA A 402 -2.66 5.35 12.10
N ASP A 403 -3.72 6.14 12.40
CA ASP A 403 -3.64 7.24 13.36
C ASP A 403 -3.29 6.76 14.77
N GLY A 404 -3.94 5.68 15.24
CA GLY A 404 -3.65 5.05 16.51
C GLY A 404 -2.24 4.47 16.57
N PHE A 405 -1.79 3.83 15.49
CA PHE A 405 -0.44 3.28 15.41
C PHE A 405 0.64 4.36 15.43
N ALA A 406 0.43 5.47 14.71
CA ALA A 406 1.40 6.55 14.62
C ALA A 406 1.45 7.44 15.88
N LYS A 407 0.31 7.65 16.55
CA LYS A 407 0.17 8.66 17.62
C LYS A 407 -0.25 8.07 18.98
N GLY A 408 -0.33 6.75 19.07
CA GLY A 408 -0.88 6.05 20.23
C GLY A 408 -2.33 6.46 20.51
N TRP A 409 -2.76 6.29 21.77
CA TRP A 409 -4.14 6.59 22.17
C TRP A 409 -4.55 8.06 21.96
N THR A 410 -3.59 8.98 22.05
CA THR A 410 -3.87 10.41 21.82
C THR A 410 -4.35 10.69 20.38
N GLY A 411 -3.94 9.85 19.42
CA GLY A 411 -4.41 9.88 18.03
C GLY A 411 -5.87 9.47 17.85
N CYS A 412 -6.48 8.85 18.86
CA CYS A 412 -7.88 8.40 18.84
C CYS A 412 -8.87 9.44 19.37
N SER A 413 -8.39 10.64 19.74
CA SER A 413 -9.23 11.70 20.28
C SER A 413 -10.35 12.09 19.30
N GLY A 414 -11.61 12.00 19.73
CA GLY A 414 -12.79 12.36 18.93
C GLY A 414 -13.36 11.24 18.06
N ARG A 415 -12.92 9.99 18.24
CA ARG A 415 -13.42 8.80 17.53
C ARG A 415 -14.16 7.83 18.44
#